data_AF-A0A3D4LQQ1-F1
#
_entry.id   AF-A0A3D4LQQ1-F1
#
_cell.length_a   1.000
_cell.length_b   1.000
_cell.length_c   1.000
_cell.angle_alpha   90.00
_cell.angle_beta   90.00
_cell.angle_gamma   90.00
#
_symmetry.space_group_name_H-M   'P 1'
#
loop_
_entity.id
_entity.type
_entity.pdbx_description
1 polymer ?
#
loop_
_entity_poly.entity_id
_entity_poly.type
_entity_poly.pdbx_seq_one_letter_code
_entity_poly.pdbx_strand_id
1 'polypeptide(L)'
;MTDEIRKDHMKEAINLMLEIYGECYVYDGVISVDKTIKRQRCNWEMLPQGEMPSRHVKKQLKSMNKKTDTYDIARLNYIEEYNVATCVEGINGFKGYYAYLFDKYCVLECAIYGNATYIIPKDNWEVMSQKTKKELTDEKVLIAKLDHRRDWKTNIASVFKKLEIIKENREGN
;
A
#
# COMPACT_ATOMS: atom_id res chain seq x y z
N MET A 1 -0.99 46.91 -13.29
CA MET A 1 -1.14 46.34 -11.94
C MET A 1 0.06 46.79 -11.12
N THR A 2 -0.17 47.48 -9.99
CA THR A 2 0.92 47.99 -9.13
C THR A 2 1.51 46.86 -8.29
N ASP A 3 2.71 47.07 -7.74
CA ASP A 3 3.38 46.07 -6.89
C ASP A 3 2.62 45.80 -5.59
N GLU A 4 1.88 46.78 -5.09
CA GLU A 4 1.00 46.62 -3.91
C GLU A 4 -0.16 45.68 -4.21
N ILE A 5 -0.86 45.89 -5.34
CA ILE A 5 -1.96 45.02 -5.76
C ILE A 5 -1.46 43.58 -5.97
N ARG A 6 -0.24 43.40 -6.51
CA ARG A 6 0.36 42.08 -6.70
C ARG A 6 0.64 41.38 -5.36
N LYS A 7 1.12 42.12 -4.37
CA LYS A 7 1.40 41.59 -3.03
C LYS A 7 0.13 41.16 -2.32
N ASP A 8 -0.95 41.92 -2.44
CA ASP A 8 -2.21 41.60 -1.78
C ASP A 8 -2.86 40.34 -2.39
N HIS A 9 -2.91 40.23 -3.72
CA HIS A 9 -3.38 38.99 -4.37
C HIS A 9 -2.54 37.77 -4.01
N MET A 10 -1.22 37.94 -3.86
CA MET A 10 -0.34 36.85 -3.43
C MET A 10 -0.66 36.40 -2.01
N LYS A 11 -0.93 37.34 -1.08
CA LYS A 11 -1.34 37.01 0.28
C LYS A 11 -2.69 36.30 0.31
N GLU A 12 -3.67 36.77 -0.46
CA GLU A 12 -4.99 36.13 -0.57
C GLU A 12 -4.87 34.69 -1.05
N ALA A 13 -4.07 34.45 -2.10
CA ALA A 13 -3.81 33.11 -2.61
C ALA A 13 -3.13 32.21 -1.58
N ILE A 14 -2.12 32.72 -0.86
CA ILE A 14 -1.44 31.97 0.21
C ILE A 14 -2.44 31.58 1.32
N ASN A 15 -3.27 32.52 1.76
CA ASN A 15 -4.27 32.27 2.81
C ASN A 15 -5.25 31.17 2.39
N LEU A 16 -5.76 31.22 1.17
CA LEU A 16 -6.64 30.18 0.64
C LEU A 16 -5.95 28.81 0.58
N MET A 17 -4.69 28.76 0.14
CA MET A 17 -3.94 27.50 0.09
C MET A 17 -3.69 26.93 1.48
N LEU A 18 -3.39 27.79 2.47
CA LEU A 18 -3.22 27.38 3.87
C LEU A 18 -4.54 26.89 4.48
N GLU A 19 -5.66 27.51 4.15
CA GLU A 19 -6.98 27.08 4.65
C GLU A 19 -7.38 25.70 4.10
N ILE A 20 -7.10 25.45 2.81
CA ILE A 20 -7.46 24.19 2.15
C ILE A 20 -6.49 23.04 2.52
N TYR A 21 -5.19 23.33 2.58
CA TYR A 21 -4.15 22.28 2.63
C TYR A 21 -3.32 22.29 3.91
N GLY A 22 -3.41 23.31 4.76
CA GLY A 22 -2.65 23.44 6.00
C GLY A 22 -1.17 23.82 5.84
N GLU A 23 -0.62 23.77 4.62
CA GLU A 23 0.75 24.17 4.30
C GLU A 23 0.84 24.82 2.91
N CYS A 24 1.81 25.73 2.72
CA CYS A 24 2.05 26.41 1.45
C CYS A 24 3.54 26.79 1.33
N TYR A 25 4.12 26.61 0.14
CA TYR A 25 5.51 26.95 -0.15
C TYR A 25 5.57 28.03 -1.22
N VAL A 26 6.28 29.13 -0.94
CA VAL A 26 6.49 30.25 -1.86
C VAL A 26 7.96 30.25 -2.30
N TYR A 27 8.20 30.28 -3.61
CA TYR A 27 9.54 30.24 -4.19
C TYR A 27 9.80 31.52 -4.98
N ASP A 28 11.04 32.00 -5.01
CA ASP A 28 11.43 33.24 -5.70
C ASP A 28 11.71 33.07 -7.22
N GLY A 29 11.68 31.82 -7.71
CA GLY A 29 12.07 31.45 -9.07
C GLY A 29 11.08 30.54 -9.80
N VAL A 30 11.37 30.26 -11.08
CA VAL A 30 10.58 29.31 -11.89
C VAL A 30 10.81 27.90 -11.37
N ILE A 31 9.79 27.31 -10.74
CA ILE A 31 9.81 25.89 -10.39
C ILE A 31 9.79 25.10 -11.71
N SER A 32 10.89 24.46 -12.06
CA SER A 32 10.87 23.40 -13.07
C SER A 32 10.25 22.17 -12.43
N VAL A 33 8.92 22.07 -12.51
CA VAL A 33 8.25 20.81 -12.20
C VAL A 33 8.67 19.84 -13.29
N ASP A 34 9.61 18.95 -12.97
CA ASP A 34 9.99 17.90 -13.89
C ASP A 34 8.77 17.03 -14.17
N LYS A 35 8.17 17.22 -15.36
CA LYS A 35 6.97 16.51 -15.81
C LYS A 35 7.23 14.99 -15.96
N THR A 36 8.47 14.53 -15.82
CA THR A 36 8.79 13.10 -15.80
C THR A 36 8.26 12.40 -14.56
N ILE A 37 8.00 13.11 -13.46
CA ILE A 37 7.21 12.57 -12.35
C ILE A 37 5.73 12.66 -12.77
N LYS A 38 5.29 11.70 -13.60
CA LYS A 38 3.88 11.35 -13.65
C LYS A 38 3.50 10.94 -12.24
N ARG A 39 2.95 11.88 -11.46
CA ARG A 39 2.33 11.62 -10.16
C ARG A 39 1.10 10.74 -10.42
N GLN A 40 1.35 9.46 -10.59
CA GLN A 40 0.30 8.47 -10.71
C GLN A 40 -0.25 8.30 -9.30
N ARG A 41 -1.50 8.74 -9.07
CA ARG A 41 -2.18 8.53 -7.79
C ARG A 41 -2.17 7.03 -7.49
N CYS A 42 -1.34 6.62 -6.55
CA CYS A 42 -1.31 5.25 -6.07
C CYS A 42 -2.66 4.98 -5.38
N ASN A 43 -3.38 3.93 -5.79
CA ASN A 43 -4.68 3.56 -5.20
C ASN A 43 -4.51 2.85 -3.84
N TRP A 44 -3.50 3.26 -3.09
CA TRP A 44 -3.06 2.69 -1.83
C TRP A 44 -3.03 3.78 -0.77
N GLU A 45 -3.52 3.45 0.42
CA GLU A 45 -3.56 4.34 1.58
C GLU A 45 -2.75 3.73 2.72
N MET A 46 -2.04 4.58 3.48
CA MET A 46 -1.33 4.15 4.67
C MET A 46 -2.34 3.73 5.73
N LEU A 47 -2.10 2.57 6.35
CA LEU A 47 -2.89 2.19 7.51
C LEU A 47 -2.60 3.16 8.67
N PRO A 48 -3.59 3.39 9.56
CA PRO A 48 -3.37 4.13 10.78
C PRO A 48 -2.16 3.59 11.55
N GLN A 49 -1.39 4.47 12.18
CA GLN A 49 -0.17 4.09 12.86
C GLN A 49 -0.42 2.97 13.90
N GLY A 50 0.37 1.90 13.82
CA GLY A 50 0.24 0.73 14.70
C GLY A 50 -0.97 -0.16 14.39
N GLU A 51 -1.62 0.00 13.23
CA GLU A 51 -2.67 -0.89 12.76
C GLU A 51 -2.16 -1.85 11.69
N MET A 52 -2.39 -3.15 11.89
CA MET A 52 -2.08 -4.20 10.92
C MET A 52 -3.32 -4.53 10.07
N PRO A 53 -3.14 -4.96 8.81
CA PRO A 53 -4.24 -5.32 7.92
C PRO A 53 -5.29 -6.25 8.53
N SER A 54 -4.88 -7.29 9.24
CA SER A 54 -5.78 -8.27 9.86
C SER A 54 -6.74 -7.62 10.88
N ARG A 55 -6.23 -6.69 11.70
CA ARG A 55 -7.01 -5.93 12.68
C ARG A 55 -7.90 -4.91 11.99
N HIS A 56 -7.35 -4.25 10.97
CA HIS A 56 -8.07 -3.26 10.17
C HIS A 56 -9.33 -3.85 9.53
N VAL A 57 -9.19 -4.99 8.83
CA VAL A 57 -10.32 -5.71 8.22
C VAL A 57 -11.37 -6.10 9.27
N LYS A 58 -10.94 -6.69 10.40
CA LYS A 58 -11.87 -7.06 11.48
C LYS A 58 -12.67 -5.87 11.99
N LYS A 59 -12.03 -4.71 12.17
CA LYS A 59 -12.66 -3.48 12.63
C LYS A 59 -13.68 -2.95 11.60
N GLN A 60 -13.29 -2.88 10.33
CA GLN A 60 -14.19 -2.48 9.24
C GLN A 60 -15.43 -3.39 9.17
N LEU A 61 -15.25 -4.71 9.17
CA LEU A 61 -16.36 -5.67 9.09
C LEU A 61 -17.31 -5.56 10.27
N LYS A 62 -16.77 -5.37 11.49
CA LYS A 62 -17.57 -5.13 12.69
C LYS A 62 -18.39 -3.84 12.58
N SER A 63 -17.80 -2.74 12.10
CA SER A 63 -18.53 -1.48 11.91
C SER A 63 -19.63 -1.57 10.84
N MET A 64 -19.43 -2.40 9.81
CA MET A 64 -20.40 -2.62 8.73
C MET A 64 -21.44 -3.70 9.05
N ASN A 65 -21.38 -4.31 10.24
CA ASN A 65 -22.19 -5.46 10.65
C ASN A 65 -22.17 -6.62 9.63
N LYS A 66 -21.00 -6.84 8.99
CA LYS A 66 -20.79 -7.90 7.99
C LYS A 66 -20.12 -9.11 8.63
N LYS A 67 -20.48 -10.31 8.15
CA LYS A 67 -19.85 -11.55 8.57
C LYS A 67 -18.41 -11.63 8.06
N THR A 68 -17.52 -12.11 8.93
CA THR A 68 -16.11 -12.37 8.62
C THR A 68 -15.89 -13.50 7.65
N ASP A 69 -16.86 -14.39 7.47
CA ASP A 69 -16.73 -15.64 6.71
C ASP A 69 -16.42 -15.42 5.21
N THR A 70 -16.62 -14.20 4.71
CA THR A 70 -16.27 -13.80 3.34
C THR A 70 -14.78 -13.41 3.19
N TYR A 71 -14.07 -13.25 4.29
CA TYR A 71 -12.67 -12.84 4.37
C TYR A 71 -11.86 -13.88 5.16
N ASP A 72 -10.76 -14.34 4.59
CA ASP A 72 -9.79 -15.16 5.29
C ASP A 72 -8.71 -14.26 5.91
N ILE A 73 -9.01 -13.81 7.12
CA ILE A 73 -8.10 -12.98 7.91
C ILE A 73 -6.89 -13.81 8.41
N ALA A 74 -6.94 -15.15 8.39
CA ALA A 74 -5.84 -15.98 8.84
C ALA A 74 -4.60 -15.84 7.95
N ARG A 75 -4.78 -15.60 6.63
CA ARG A 75 -3.66 -15.32 5.72
C ARG A 75 -2.96 -13.99 6.03
N LEU A 76 -3.74 -12.95 6.31
CA LEU A 76 -3.19 -11.66 6.75
C LEU A 76 -2.39 -11.83 8.05
N ASN A 77 -2.97 -12.47 9.07
CA ASN A 77 -2.26 -12.74 10.33
C ASN A 77 -0.96 -13.51 10.09
N TYR A 78 -0.95 -14.47 9.15
CA TYR A 78 0.24 -15.27 8.90
C TYR A 78 1.38 -14.48 8.27
N ILE A 79 1.10 -13.55 7.35
CA ILE A 79 2.12 -12.66 6.78
C ILE A 79 2.62 -11.69 7.85
N GLU A 80 1.75 -11.25 8.74
CA GLU A 80 2.08 -10.34 9.86
C GLU A 80 2.94 -10.98 10.96
N GLU A 81 3.16 -12.31 10.93
CA GLU A 81 4.16 -12.97 11.78
C GLU A 81 5.60 -12.71 11.30
N TYR A 82 5.77 -12.15 10.09
CA TYR A 82 7.07 -11.82 9.52
C TYR A 82 7.43 -10.37 9.78
N ASN A 83 8.73 -10.05 9.71
CA ASN A 83 9.24 -8.71 9.98
C ASN A 83 8.86 -7.71 8.86
N VAL A 84 7.60 -7.30 8.84
CA VAL A 84 7.05 -6.34 7.88
C VAL A 84 7.42 -4.92 8.29
N ALA A 85 7.99 -4.13 7.38
CA ALA A 85 8.37 -2.75 7.68
C ALA A 85 7.19 -1.78 7.56
N THR A 86 6.31 -1.95 6.58
CA THR A 86 5.17 -1.06 6.32
C THR A 86 4.02 -1.81 5.67
N CYS A 87 2.79 -1.46 6.02
CA CYS A 87 1.56 -2.01 5.43
C CYS A 87 0.69 -0.88 4.87
N VAL A 88 0.15 -1.10 3.67
CA VAL A 88 -0.76 -0.16 3.00
C VAL A 88 -1.97 -0.90 2.44
N GLU A 89 -3.13 -0.25 2.46
CA GLU A 89 -4.41 -0.81 2.01
C GLU A 89 -4.79 -0.29 0.63
N GLY A 90 -5.30 -1.16 -0.24
CA GLY A 90 -5.86 -0.74 -1.53
C GLY A 90 -7.27 -0.16 -1.39
N ILE A 91 -7.48 1.08 -1.82
CA ILE A 91 -8.76 1.81 -1.65
C ILE A 91 -9.74 1.68 -2.83
N ASN A 92 -9.26 1.35 -4.04
CA ASN A 92 -10.08 1.28 -5.28
C ASN A 92 -10.01 -0.08 -5.99
N GLY A 93 -9.38 -0.18 -7.17
CA GLY A 93 -9.28 -1.41 -7.97
C GLY A 93 -8.56 -2.58 -7.27
N PHE A 94 -7.88 -2.29 -6.16
CA PHE A 94 -7.21 -3.22 -5.26
C PHE A 94 -7.96 -3.40 -3.93
N LYS A 95 -9.25 -3.09 -3.88
CA LYS A 95 -10.05 -3.23 -2.66
C LYS A 95 -9.94 -4.65 -2.11
N GLY A 96 -9.52 -4.73 -0.85
CA GLY A 96 -9.29 -5.99 -0.14
C GLY A 96 -7.90 -6.60 -0.34
N TYR A 97 -7.02 -5.97 -1.13
CA TYR A 97 -5.58 -6.25 -1.12
C TYR A 97 -4.85 -5.32 -0.15
N TYR A 98 -3.80 -5.87 0.45
CA TYR A 98 -2.85 -5.19 1.31
C TYR A 98 -1.45 -5.40 0.76
N ALA A 99 -0.66 -4.33 0.70
CA ALA A 99 0.76 -4.39 0.34
C ALA A 99 1.58 -4.42 1.61
N TYR A 100 2.31 -5.52 1.81
CA TYR A 100 3.27 -5.71 2.88
C TYR A 100 4.67 -5.42 2.33
N LEU A 101 5.27 -4.32 2.75
CA LEU A 101 6.60 -3.89 2.33
C LEU A 101 7.64 -4.49 3.26
N PHE A 102 8.40 -5.45 2.73
CA PHE A 102 9.60 -5.98 3.36
C PHE A 102 10.83 -5.16 2.91
N ASP A 103 12.03 -5.62 3.24
CA ASP A 103 13.27 -4.93 2.86
C ASP A 103 13.41 -4.83 1.33
N LYS A 104 13.36 -5.97 0.63
CA LYS A 104 13.57 -6.06 -0.83
C LYS A 104 12.31 -6.36 -1.64
N TYR A 105 11.23 -6.78 -0.98
CA TYR A 105 10.04 -7.32 -1.64
C TYR A 105 8.76 -6.63 -1.17
N CYS A 106 7.78 -6.57 -2.06
CA CYS A 106 6.41 -6.21 -1.73
C CYS A 106 5.52 -7.44 -1.93
N VAL A 107 4.76 -7.79 -0.89
CA VAL A 107 3.79 -8.89 -0.93
C VAL A 107 2.39 -8.29 -0.97
N LEU A 108 1.68 -8.55 -2.06
CA LEU A 108 0.29 -8.13 -2.28
C LEU A 108 -0.62 -9.30 -1.89
N GLU A 109 -1.30 -9.19 -0.76
CA GLU A 109 -2.20 -10.24 -0.26
C GLU A 109 -3.64 -9.77 -0.18
N CYS A 110 -4.58 -10.64 -0.53
CA CYS A 110 -6.01 -10.36 -0.49
C CYS A 110 -6.75 -11.24 0.51
N ALA A 111 -7.52 -10.62 1.39
CA ALA A 111 -8.35 -11.36 2.34
C ALA A 111 -9.58 -12.02 1.67
N ILE A 112 -9.98 -11.59 0.47
CA ILE A 112 -11.17 -12.10 -0.23
C ILE A 112 -10.87 -13.42 -0.96
N TYR A 113 -11.74 -14.42 -0.79
CA TYR A 113 -11.63 -15.71 -1.50
C TYR A 113 -11.60 -15.58 -3.04
N GLY A 114 -10.96 -16.55 -3.70
CA GLY A 114 -10.83 -16.57 -5.17
C GLY A 114 -9.71 -15.67 -5.71
N ASN A 115 -8.85 -15.16 -4.82
CA ASN A 115 -7.68 -14.37 -5.17
C ASN A 115 -6.38 -15.17 -5.00
N ALA A 116 -5.26 -14.48 -5.16
CA ALA A 116 -3.92 -15.02 -4.99
C ALA A 116 -3.04 -13.99 -4.28
N THR A 117 -1.97 -14.45 -3.66
CA THR A 117 -0.87 -13.61 -3.20
C THR A 117 0.10 -13.38 -4.34
N TYR A 118 0.58 -12.15 -4.50
CA TYR A 118 1.62 -11.81 -5.46
C TYR A 118 2.84 -11.27 -4.74
N ILE A 119 4.02 -11.68 -5.17
CA ILE A 119 5.29 -11.18 -4.67
C ILE A 119 6.01 -10.52 -5.83
N ILE A 120 6.38 -9.26 -5.63
CA ILE A 120 7.10 -8.42 -6.59
C ILE A 120 8.30 -7.76 -5.89
N PRO A 121 9.30 -7.28 -6.65
CA PRO A 121 10.32 -6.40 -6.10
C PRO A 121 9.66 -5.20 -5.41
N LYS A 122 10.25 -4.76 -4.30
CA LYS A 122 9.81 -3.53 -3.63
C LYS A 122 10.06 -2.31 -4.51
N ASP A 123 11.15 -2.32 -5.28
CA ASP A 123 11.45 -1.26 -6.23
C ASP A 123 10.30 -1.14 -7.24
N ASN A 124 9.72 0.06 -7.34
CA ASN A 124 8.56 0.37 -8.16
C ASN A 124 7.26 -0.38 -7.79
N TRP A 125 7.12 -0.92 -6.57
CA TRP A 125 5.91 -1.62 -6.15
C TRP A 125 4.63 -0.78 -6.34
N GLU A 126 4.70 0.54 -6.16
CA GLU A 126 3.58 1.47 -6.36
C GLU A 126 3.07 1.48 -7.81
N VAL A 127 3.97 1.36 -8.78
CA VAL A 127 3.62 1.32 -10.21
C VAL A 127 3.11 -0.08 -10.58
N MET A 128 3.81 -1.11 -10.11
CA MET A 128 3.48 -2.50 -10.41
C MET A 128 2.15 -2.92 -9.80
N SER A 129 1.88 -2.49 -8.57
CA SER A 129 0.62 -2.72 -7.86
C SER A 129 -0.57 -1.96 -8.44
N GLN A 130 -0.41 -1.26 -9.57
CA GLN A 130 -1.52 -0.66 -10.34
C GLN A 130 -1.86 -1.44 -11.60
N LYS A 131 -1.01 -2.40 -11.99
CA LYS A 131 -1.23 -3.26 -13.14
C LYS A 131 -2.31 -4.30 -12.85
N THR A 132 -3.02 -4.70 -13.90
CA THR A 132 -3.96 -5.82 -13.82
C THR A 132 -3.22 -7.11 -13.44
N LYS A 133 -3.96 -8.08 -12.87
CA LYS A 133 -3.42 -9.41 -12.53
C LYS A 133 -2.76 -10.11 -13.73
N LYS A 134 -3.30 -9.86 -14.94
CA LYS A 134 -2.76 -10.40 -16.19
C LYS A 134 -1.41 -9.75 -16.52
N GLU A 135 -1.35 -8.42 -16.51
CA GLU A 135 -0.11 -7.68 -16.76
C GLU A 135 1.00 -8.03 -15.76
N LEU A 136 0.67 -8.17 -14.47
CA LEU A 136 1.63 -8.63 -13.46
C LEU A 136 2.23 -10.00 -13.79
N THR A 137 1.43 -10.90 -14.36
CA THR A 137 1.88 -12.25 -14.72
C THR A 137 2.72 -12.23 -15.99
N ASP A 138 2.36 -11.38 -16.96
CA ASP A 138 2.99 -11.33 -18.29
C ASP A 138 4.36 -10.63 -18.29
N GLU A 139 4.60 -9.67 -17.39
CA GLU A 139 5.78 -8.79 -17.45
C GLU A 139 7.09 -9.36 -16.87
N LYS A 140 7.17 -10.65 -16.48
CA LYS A 140 8.34 -11.28 -15.83
C LYS A 140 8.84 -10.61 -14.54
N VAL A 141 8.13 -9.60 -14.03
CA VAL A 141 8.48 -8.88 -12.80
C VAL A 141 7.93 -9.60 -11.56
N LEU A 142 7.03 -10.55 -11.77
CA LEU A 142 6.44 -11.37 -10.73
C LEU A 142 7.47 -12.40 -10.24
N ILE A 143 7.81 -12.31 -8.95
CA ILE A 143 8.70 -13.26 -8.29
C ILE A 143 7.92 -14.54 -7.98
N ALA A 144 6.70 -14.40 -7.47
CA ALA A 144 5.82 -15.53 -7.18
C ALA A 144 4.34 -15.13 -7.20
N LYS A 145 3.50 -16.05 -7.67
CA LYS A 145 2.04 -16.01 -7.49
C LYS A 145 1.61 -17.26 -6.74
N LEU A 146 0.89 -17.07 -5.64
CA LEU A 146 0.39 -18.15 -4.79
C LEU A 146 -1.13 -18.12 -4.77
N ASP A 147 -1.76 -19.07 -5.44
CA ASP A 147 -3.22 -19.22 -5.38
C ASP A 147 -3.66 -19.53 -3.94
N HIS A 148 -4.80 -18.97 -3.50
CA HIS A 148 -5.38 -19.21 -2.17
C HIS A 148 -6.01 -20.62 -2.07
N ARG A 149 -5.16 -21.65 -2.12
CA ARG A 149 -5.50 -23.07 -1.96
C ARG A 149 -5.14 -23.55 -0.55
N ARG A 150 -5.51 -24.79 -0.20
CA ARG A 150 -5.29 -25.36 1.15
C ARG A 150 -3.81 -25.39 1.57
N ASP A 151 -2.92 -25.52 0.60
CA ASP A 151 -1.47 -25.57 0.77
C ASP A 151 -0.79 -24.18 0.77
N TRP A 152 -1.57 -23.10 0.65
CA TRP A 152 -1.07 -21.73 0.59
C TRP A 152 -0.07 -21.39 1.70
N LYS A 153 -0.38 -21.75 2.95
CA LYS A 153 0.46 -21.46 4.12
C LYS A 153 1.85 -22.10 3.99
N THR A 154 1.90 -23.36 3.54
CA THR A 154 3.16 -24.08 3.31
C THR A 154 3.93 -23.47 2.14
N ASN A 155 3.22 -23.11 1.07
CA ASN A 155 3.83 -22.54 -0.13
C ASN A 155 4.44 -21.16 0.14
N ILE A 156 3.72 -20.26 0.81
CA ILE A 156 4.24 -18.91 1.11
C ILE A 156 5.41 -18.98 2.09
N ALA A 157 5.37 -19.88 3.08
CA ALA A 157 6.51 -20.10 3.98
C ALA A 157 7.77 -20.58 3.23
N SER A 158 7.60 -21.49 2.28
CA SER A 158 8.69 -21.98 1.43
C SER A 158 9.28 -20.86 0.57
N VAL A 159 8.42 -20.00 0.00
CA VAL A 159 8.86 -18.85 -0.79
C VAL A 159 9.57 -17.82 0.08
N PHE A 160 9.01 -17.46 1.23
CA PHE A 160 9.64 -16.49 2.16
C PHE A 160 11.00 -16.98 2.64
N LYS A 161 11.15 -18.27 2.92
CA LYS A 161 12.44 -18.88 3.26
C LYS A 161 13.47 -18.71 2.13
N LYS A 162 13.07 -18.94 0.86
CA LYS A 162 13.95 -18.76 -0.30
C LYS A 162 14.32 -17.28 -0.53
N LEU A 163 13.42 -16.37 -0.17
CA LEU A 163 13.63 -14.92 -0.28
C LEU A 163 14.28 -14.31 0.97
N GLU A 164 14.67 -15.13 1.95
CA GLU A 164 15.28 -14.69 3.22
C GLU A 164 14.40 -13.71 4.02
N ILE A 165 13.08 -13.80 3.85
CA ILE A 165 12.11 -13.06 4.67
C ILE A 165 11.96 -13.80 6.00
N ILE A 166 12.45 -13.19 7.07
CA ILE A 166 12.49 -13.79 8.41
C ILE A 166 11.23 -13.49 9.22
N LYS A 167 10.89 -14.43 10.10
CA LYS A 167 9.87 -14.19 11.12
C LYS A 167 10.35 -13.14 12.10
N GLU A 168 9.41 -12.38 12.64
CA GLU A 168 9.69 -11.54 13.79
C GLU A 168 9.98 -12.46 14.99
N ASN A 169 11.16 -12.33 15.61
CA ASN A 169 11.49 -13.05 16.84
C ASN A 169 10.61 -12.48 17.96
N ARG A 170 9.38 -12.98 18.09
CA ARG A 170 8.61 -12.82 19.32
C ARG A 170 9.16 -13.83 20.31
N GLU A 171 10.33 -13.54 20.87
CA GLU A 171 10.72 -14.18 22.12
C GLU A 171 9.59 -13.94 23.12
N GLY A 172 9.08 -15.05 23.66
CA GLY A 172 7.95 -15.03 24.57
C GLY A 172 8.27 -14.23 25.82
N ASN A 173 7.35 -13.32 26.17
CA ASN A 173 7.12 -12.94 27.56
C ASN A 173 6.06 -13.87 28.15
#